data_AF-T1AF57-F1
#
_entry.id   AF-T1AF57-F1
#
_cell.length_a   1.000
_cell.length_b   1.000
_cell.length_c   1.000
_cell.angle_alpha   90.00
_cell.angle_beta   90.00
_cell.angle_gamma   90.00
#
_symmetry.space_group_name_H-M   'P 1'
#
loop_
_entity.id
_entity.type
_entity.pdbx_description
1 polymer ?
#
loop_
_entity_poly.entity_id
_entity_poly.type
_entity_poly.pdbx_seq_one_letter_code
_entity_poly.pdbx_strand_id
1 'polypeptide(L)'
;KHDSGRQDVLYIHVTLVPYLDASGEAKTKPTQHSVKELRSIGINPDIIVARSELPLTRDLLGKIALFCDVEDRAVIPNPDAQTIYEAPLILEEAGLGKIVCELLGFDDRTPELSEWRRLVERKRDAKGHVRIALVGKYVLLHDAYLSVQEALYHAGIHHGVQVDIDWIDSELLEERPAAEILREADGILVPGGFGARGVEGKIAAVRYAREQGVPFFGICLGMQAAVIEIARDVLHLQHANTTEI
;
A
#
# COMPACT_ATOMS: atom_id res chain seq x y z
N LYS A 1 24.14 11.60 -16.90
CA LYS A 1 25.58 11.81 -16.59
C LYS A 1 26.37 12.45 -17.72
N HIS A 2 26.16 12.06 -18.98
CA HIS A 2 26.91 12.62 -20.11
C HIS A 2 26.66 14.12 -20.31
N ASP A 3 25.41 14.57 -20.20
CA ASP A 3 25.05 15.96 -20.50
C ASP A 3 25.04 16.88 -19.26
N SER A 4 24.74 16.34 -18.08
CA SER A 4 24.63 17.09 -16.81
C SER A 4 25.79 16.85 -15.83
N GLY A 5 26.80 16.06 -16.18
CA GLY A 5 27.88 15.68 -15.27
C GLY A 5 27.53 14.52 -14.33
N ARG A 6 28.54 13.97 -13.63
CA ARG A 6 28.41 12.78 -12.78
C ARG A 6 27.76 13.06 -11.42
N GLN A 7 27.85 14.29 -10.93
CA GLN A 7 27.34 14.70 -9.60
C GLN A 7 25.86 15.06 -9.61
N ASP A 8 25.27 15.31 -10.79
CA ASP A 8 23.86 15.73 -10.90
C ASP A 8 22.89 14.57 -11.22
N VAL A 9 23.41 13.36 -11.39
CA VAL A 9 22.62 12.17 -11.75
C VAL A 9 23.12 10.96 -10.98
N LEU A 10 22.21 10.26 -10.31
CA LEU A 10 22.48 9.04 -9.56
C LEU A 10 21.57 7.91 -10.02
N TYR A 11 22.12 6.71 -10.20
CA TYR A 11 21.35 5.51 -10.55
C TYR A 11 21.22 4.57 -9.34
N ILE A 12 20.00 4.39 -8.86
CA ILE A 12 19.64 3.37 -7.85
C ILE A 12 18.99 2.21 -8.58
N HIS A 13 19.59 1.02 -8.48
CA HIS A 13 19.06 -0.19 -9.10
C HIS A 13 18.49 -1.14 -8.06
N VAL A 14 17.20 -1.43 -8.14
CA VAL A 14 16.54 -2.36 -7.22
C VAL A 14 16.57 -3.76 -7.82
N THR A 15 17.11 -4.72 -7.09
CA THR A 15 17.21 -6.12 -7.53
C THR A 15 16.61 -7.06 -6.50
N LEU A 16 16.14 -8.22 -6.96
CA LEU A 16 15.68 -9.29 -6.07
C LEU A 16 16.84 -10.25 -5.73
N VAL A 17 17.01 -10.51 -4.44
CA VAL A 17 17.88 -11.54 -3.87
C VAL A 17 16.96 -12.62 -3.29
N PRO A 18 16.55 -13.61 -4.09
CA PRO A 18 15.60 -14.62 -3.64
C PRO A 18 16.23 -15.55 -2.61
N TYR A 19 15.43 -15.96 -1.63
CA TYR A 19 15.75 -17.07 -0.75
C TYR A 19 15.22 -18.36 -1.38
N LEU A 20 16.05 -19.41 -1.43
CA LEU A 20 15.64 -20.70 -1.96
C LEU A 20 15.51 -21.71 -0.83
N ASP A 21 14.27 -22.00 -0.43
CA ASP A 21 13.95 -22.94 0.66
C ASP A 21 14.64 -24.30 0.49
N ALA A 22 14.67 -24.83 -0.73
CA ALA A 22 15.30 -26.11 -1.03
C ALA A 22 16.81 -26.17 -0.72
N SER A 23 17.51 -25.03 -0.76
CA SER A 23 18.94 -24.92 -0.44
C SER A 23 19.21 -24.21 0.89
N GLY A 24 18.22 -23.56 1.49
CA GLY A 24 18.36 -22.81 2.73
C GLY A 24 19.26 -21.57 2.62
N GLU A 25 19.41 -20.99 1.42
CA GLU A 25 20.31 -19.86 1.20
C GLU A 25 19.78 -18.84 0.19
N ALA A 26 20.16 -17.59 0.42
CA ALA A 26 19.88 -16.47 -0.47
C ALA A 26 20.84 -16.45 -1.68
N LYS A 27 20.30 -16.18 -2.87
CA LYS A 27 21.07 -16.23 -4.12
C LYS A 27 21.33 -14.84 -4.69
N THR A 28 22.61 -14.47 -4.81
CA THR A 28 23.02 -13.18 -5.39
C THR A 28 23.10 -13.18 -6.92
N LYS A 29 23.01 -14.36 -7.56
CA LYS A 29 23.16 -14.51 -9.02
C LYS A 29 22.15 -13.69 -9.85
N PRO A 30 20.85 -13.63 -9.50
CA PRO A 30 19.89 -12.79 -10.22
C PRO A 30 20.27 -11.30 -10.20
N THR A 31 20.77 -10.80 -9.06
CA THR A 31 21.28 -9.43 -8.93
C THR A 31 22.47 -9.19 -9.86
N GLN A 32 23.45 -10.09 -9.90
CA GLN A 32 24.61 -9.98 -10.80
C GLN A 32 24.20 -9.91 -12.28
N HIS A 33 23.26 -10.76 -12.70
CA HIS A 33 22.76 -10.77 -14.08
C HIS A 33 22.00 -9.48 -14.41
N SER A 34 21.18 -9.00 -13.47
CA SER A 34 20.42 -7.76 -13.63
C SER A 34 21.35 -6.54 -13.78
N VAL A 35 22.42 -6.44 -12.98
CA VAL A 35 23.43 -5.37 -13.13
C VAL A 35 24.17 -5.49 -14.46
N LYS A 36 24.52 -6.70 -14.90
CA LYS A 36 25.16 -6.92 -16.21
C LYS A 36 24.27 -6.43 -17.35
N GLU A 37 22.97 -6.68 -17.29
CA GLU A 37 22.01 -6.22 -18.29
C GLU A 37 21.86 -4.70 -18.27
N LEU A 38 21.76 -4.09 -17.07
CA LEU A 38 21.71 -2.63 -16.94
C LEU A 38 22.97 -1.95 -17.54
N ARG A 39 24.14 -2.57 -17.34
CA ARG A 39 25.40 -2.10 -17.93
C ARG A 39 25.47 -2.29 -19.44
N SER A 40 24.81 -3.31 -19.99
CA SER A 40 24.81 -3.58 -21.44
C SER A 40 24.18 -2.42 -22.23
N ILE A 41 23.21 -1.73 -21.62
CA ILE A 41 22.55 -0.55 -22.18
C ILE A 41 23.24 0.78 -21.78
N GLY A 42 24.44 0.71 -21.20
CA GLY A 42 25.26 1.88 -20.87
C GLY A 42 24.98 2.54 -19.51
N ILE A 43 24.15 1.92 -18.66
CA ILE A 43 23.83 2.44 -17.32
C ILE A 43 24.67 1.70 -16.27
N ASN A 44 25.48 2.45 -15.53
CA ASN A 44 26.22 1.91 -14.38
C ASN A 44 25.50 2.33 -13.10
N PRO A 45 24.99 1.38 -12.29
CA PRO A 45 24.35 1.71 -11.03
C PRO A 45 25.38 2.29 -10.07
N ASP A 46 24.99 3.33 -9.34
CA ASP A 46 25.78 3.88 -8.23
C ASP A 46 25.43 3.17 -6.91
N ILE A 47 24.16 2.78 -6.76
CA ILE A 47 23.62 2.10 -5.59
C ILE A 47 22.81 0.88 -6.05
N ILE A 48 22.94 -0.22 -5.31
CA ILE A 48 22.12 -1.42 -5.48
C ILE A 48 21.25 -1.59 -4.24
N VAL A 49 19.93 -1.62 -4.41
CA VAL A 49 18.99 -1.97 -3.34
C VAL A 49 18.66 -3.45 -3.48
N ALA A 50 19.18 -4.26 -2.55
CA ALA A 50 19.02 -5.70 -2.52
C ALA A 50 17.71 -6.09 -1.81
N ARG A 51 16.62 -6.19 -2.58
CA ARG A 51 15.32 -6.64 -2.09
C ARG A 51 15.38 -8.12 -1.72
N SER A 52 14.93 -8.46 -0.52
CA SER A 52 14.96 -9.84 -0.01
C SER A 52 13.80 -10.09 0.93
N GLU A 53 13.43 -11.36 1.11
CA GLU A 53 12.44 -11.76 2.12
C GLU A 53 13.05 -11.74 3.53
N LEU A 54 14.30 -12.18 3.65
CA LEU A 54 15.03 -12.31 4.91
C LEU A 54 16.24 -11.36 4.99
N PRO A 55 16.69 -11.00 6.21
CA PRO A 55 17.92 -10.23 6.38
C PRO A 55 19.12 -10.88 5.69
N LEU A 56 19.87 -10.08 4.92
CA LEU A 56 21.06 -10.53 4.21
C LEU A 56 22.30 -10.40 5.10
N THR A 57 23.20 -11.39 5.02
CA THR A 57 24.48 -11.35 5.73
C THR A 57 25.46 -10.37 5.06
N ARG A 58 26.42 -9.86 5.84
CA ARG A 58 27.49 -9.00 5.30
C ARG A 58 28.31 -9.66 4.18
N ASP A 59 28.51 -10.99 4.26
CA ASP A 59 29.20 -11.75 3.22
C ASP A 59 28.43 -11.73 1.89
N LEU A 60 27.10 -11.88 1.92
CA LEU A 60 26.28 -11.81 0.71
C LEU A 60 26.28 -10.41 0.11
N LEU A 61 26.19 -9.37 0.95
CA LEU A 61 26.26 -7.97 0.50
C LEU A 61 27.62 -7.66 -0.12
N GLY A 62 28.72 -8.09 0.51
CA GLY A 62 30.08 -7.93 -0.03
C GLY A 62 30.30 -8.69 -1.34
N LYS A 63 29.71 -9.89 -1.49
CA LYS A 63 29.69 -10.60 -2.79
C LYS A 63 28.96 -9.78 -3.85
N ILE A 64 27.81 -9.18 -3.54
CA ILE A 64 27.08 -8.33 -4.49
C ILE A 64 27.96 -7.14 -4.88
N ALA A 65 28.57 -6.44 -3.91
CA ALA A 65 29.46 -5.31 -4.16
C ALA A 65 30.62 -5.68 -5.08
N LEU A 66 31.34 -6.77 -4.76
CA LEU A 66 32.46 -7.26 -5.53
C LEU A 66 32.09 -7.64 -6.97
N PHE A 67 31.03 -8.44 -7.15
CA PHE A 67 30.65 -8.92 -8.49
C PHE A 67 29.93 -7.86 -9.33
N CYS A 68 29.32 -6.88 -8.69
CA CYS A 68 28.64 -5.78 -9.36
C CYS A 68 29.54 -4.54 -9.47
N ASP A 69 30.78 -4.56 -8.99
CA ASP A 69 31.72 -3.43 -9.04
C ASP A 69 31.08 -2.12 -8.53
N VAL A 70 30.59 -2.17 -7.30
CA VAL A 70 30.09 -1.02 -6.52
C VAL A 70 30.72 -1.04 -5.13
N GLU A 71 30.74 0.09 -4.43
CA GLU A 71 31.24 0.14 -3.05
C GLU A 71 30.39 -0.72 -2.11
N ASP A 72 31.00 -1.33 -1.08
CA ASP A 72 30.28 -2.18 -0.11
C ASP A 72 29.10 -1.45 0.54
N ARG A 73 29.30 -0.18 0.90
CA ARG A 73 28.27 0.69 1.48
C ARG A 73 27.17 1.10 0.49
N ALA A 74 27.38 0.87 -0.81
CA ALA A 74 26.41 1.15 -1.86
C ALA A 74 25.49 -0.03 -2.16
N VAL A 75 25.66 -1.16 -1.45
CA VAL A 75 24.73 -2.28 -1.47
C VAL A 75 23.80 -2.18 -0.26
N ILE A 76 22.61 -1.65 -0.48
CA ILE A 76 21.61 -1.37 0.55
C ILE A 76 20.72 -2.60 0.75
N PRO A 77 20.76 -3.28 1.91
CA PRO A 77 19.82 -4.36 2.20
C PRO A 77 18.40 -3.81 2.33
N ASN A 78 17.42 -4.50 1.75
CA ASN A 78 16.02 -4.15 1.85
C ASN A 78 15.18 -5.43 2.09
N PRO A 79 15.16 -5.96 3.33
CA PRO A 79 14.37 -7.15 3.70
C PRO A 79 12.87 -6.85 3.80
N ASP A 80 12.02 -7.87 3.80
CA ASP A 80 10.58 -7.72 4.00
C ASP A 80 10.28 -6.94 5.29
N ALA A 81 9.52 -5.87 5.13
CA ALA A 81 9.04 -5.04 6.23
C ALA A 81 7.69 -5.58 6.70
N GLN A 82 7.40 -5.50 7.99
CA GLN A 82 6.09 -5.92 8.51
C GLN A 82 4.99 -4.96 8.06
N THR A 83 5.36 -3.71 7.79
CA THR A 83 4.48 -2.70 7.21
C THR A 83 5.24 -1.78 6.27
N ILE A 84 4.54 -1.26 5.26
CA ILE A 84 5.11 -0.27 4.31
C ILE A 84 5.69 0.96 5.01
N TYR A 85 5.19 1.32 6.20
CA TYR A 85 5.66 2.48 6.94
C TYR A 85 7.05 2.29 7.58
N GLU A 86 7.53 1.05 7.72
CA GLU A 86 8.89 0.74 8.18
C GLU A 86 9.93 0.93 7.09
N ALA A 87 9.56 0.88 5.80
CA ALA A 87 10.50 0.93 4.70
C ALA A 87 11.43 2.16 4.73
N PRO A 88 10.95 3.40 5.01
CA PRO A 88 11.84 4.54 5.16
C PRO A 88 12.84 4.38 6.31
N LEU A 89 12.45 3.76 7.42
CA LEU A 89 13.32 3.55 8.58
C LEU A 89 14.41 2.51 8.27
N ILE A 90 14.04 1.40 7.62
CA ILE A 90 14.95 0.33 7.20
C ILE A 90 16.00 0.89 6.22
N LEU A 91 15.56 1.66 5.22
CA LEU A 91 16.46 2.23 4.21
C LEU A 91 17.38 3.30 4.79
N GLU A 92 16.89 4.11 5.73
CA GLU A 92 17.72 5.09 6.44
C GLU A 92 18.75 4.41 7.33
N GLU A 93 18.36 3.38 8.11
CA GLU A 93 19.28 2.60 8.94
C GLU A 93 20.36 1.90 8.10
N ALA A 94 20.00 1.43 6.91
CA ALA A 94 20.93 0.86 5.94
C ALA A 94 21.87 1.89 5.28
N GLY A 95 21.64 3.19 5.49
CA GLY A 95 22.50 4.28 5.03
C GLY A 95 22.17 4.81 3.64
N LEU A 96 21.00 4.50 3.06
CA LEU A 96 20.62 4.95 1.72
C LEU A 96 20.62 6.48 1.60
N GLY A 97 19.99 7.18 2.55
CA GLY A 97 19.93 8.65 2.54
C GLY A 97 21.32 9.28 2.54
N LYS A 98 22.20 8.79 3.42
CA LYS A 98 23.58 9.26 3.55
C LYS A 98 24.38 9.11 2.25
N ILE A 99 24.38 7.92 1.65
CA ILE A 99 25.15 7.70 0.41
C ILE A 99 24.60 8.51 -0.77
N VAL A 100 23.28 8.70 -0.85
CA VAL A 100 22.66 9.55 -1.88
C VAL A 100 23.10 11.00 -1.73
N CYS A 101 23.08 11.54 -0.50
CA CYS A 101 23.56 12.90 -0.23
C CYS A 101 25.03 13.08 -0.61
N GLU A 102 25.89 12.14 -0.20
CA GLU A 102 27.33 12.22 -0.51
C GLU A 102 27.61 12.15 -2.02
N LEU A 103 26.97 11.23 -2.75
CA LEU A 103 27.21 11.05 -4.18
C LEU A 103 26.70 12.23 -5.03
N LEU A 104 25.63 12.90 -4.57
CA LEU A 104 25.07 14.11 -5.20
C LEU A 104 25.71 15.41 -4.69
N GLY A 105 26.63 15.34 -3.72
CA GLY A 105 27.29 16.52 -3.15
C GLY A 105 26.37 17.41 -2.31
N PHE A 106 25.30 16.85 -1.73
CA PHE A 106 24.46 17.56 -0.76
C PHE A 106 25.13 17.61 0.61
N ASP A 107 24.74 18.60 1.42
CA ASP A 107 25.18 18.69 2.82
C ASP A 107 24.81 17.40 3.57
N ASP A 108 25.72 16.91 4.40
CA ASP A 108 25.43 15.83 5.33
C ASP A 108 24.38 16.30 6.35
N ARG A 109 23.20 15.70 6.31
CA ARG A 109 22.07 16.02 7.18
C ARG A 109 21.48 14.73 7.71
N THR A 110 21.30 14.68 9.04
CA THR A 110 20.55 13.62 9.68
C THR A 110 19.04 13.94 9.61
N PRO A 111 18.20 13.07 9.02
CA PRO A 111 16.77 13.33 8.96
C PRO A 111 16.13 13.23 10.36
N GLU A 112 15.22 14.15 10.65
CA GLU A 112 14.34 14.05 11.81
C GLU A 112 13.22 13.06 11.47
N LEU A 113 13.17 11.92 12.15
CA LEU A 113 12.23 10.82 11.86
C LEU A 113 11.36 10.48 13.07
N SER A 114 11.31 11.34 14.11
CA SER A 114 10.56 11.07 15.33
C SER A 114 9.07 10.85 15.07
N GLU A 115 8.46 11.66 14.21
CA GLU A 115 7.04 11.52 13.84
C GLU A 115 6.79 10.21 13.10
N TRP A 116 7.70 9.81 12.22
CA TRP A 116 7.59 8.57 11.44
C TRP A 116 7.75 7.33 12.32
N ARG A 117 8.73 7.34 13.24
CA ARG A 117 8.90 6.29 14.25
C ARG A 117 7.66 6.15 15.12
N ARG A 118 7.08 7.28 15.55
CA ARG A 118 5.85 7.28 16.34
C ARG A 118 4.66 6.69 15.56
N LEU A 119 4.58 6.93 14.26
CA LEU A 119 3.54 6.32 13.41
C LEU A 119 3.69 4.79 13.36
N VAL A 120 4.90 4.29 13.13
CA VAL A 120 5.19 2.84 13.13
C VAL A 120 4.90 2.21 14.48
N GLU A 121 5.34 2.84 15.57
CA GLU A 121 5.07 2.39 16.94
C GLU A 121 3.57 2.32 17.23
N ARG A 122 2.79 3.36 16.88
CA ARG A 122 1.34 3.36 17.07
C ARG A 122 0.64 2.25 16.29
N LYS A 123 1.08 1.96 15.05
CA LYS A 123 0.53 0.86 14.27
C LYS A 123 0.81 -0.48 14.95
N ARG A 124 2.04 -0.70 15.39
CA ARG A 124 2.47 -1.94 16.05
C ARG A 124 1.76 -2.15 17.39
N ASP A 125 1.59 -1.07 18.15
CA ASP A 125 1.05 -1.11 19.51
C ASP A 125 -0.49 -0.92 19.54
N ALA A 126 -1.15 -0.83 18.38
CA ALA A 126 -2.60 -0.68 18.26
C ALA A 126 -3.33 -1.82 18.97
N LYS A 127 -4.34 -1.47 19.78
CA LYS A 127 -5.13 -2.40 20.58
C LYS A 127 -6.59 -2.35 20.17
N GLY A 128 -7.17 -3.51 19.94
CA GLY A 128 -8.55 -3.62 19.49
C GLY A 128 -8.69 -3.52 17.97
N HIS A 129 -9.89 -3.87 17.51
CA HIS A 129 -10.23 -4.02 16.11
C HIS A 129 -11.52 -3.27 15.82
N VAL A 130 -11.61 -2.71 14.62
CA VAL A 130 -12.84 -2.16 14.05
C VAL A 130 -13.03 -2.75 12.66
N ARG A 131 -14.19 -3.35 12.42
CA ARG A 131 -14.53 -3.97 11.14
C ARG A 131 -15.26 -2.99 10.25
N ILE A 132 -14.66 -2.68 9.10
CA ILE A 132 -15.22 -1.77 8.11
C ILE A 132 -15.58 -2.57 6.87
N ALA A 133 -16.88 -2.68 6.57
CA ALA A 133 -17.35 -3.25 5.32
C ALA A 133 -17.16 -2.24 4.19
N LEU A 134 -16.24 -2.53 3.28
CA LEU A 134 -16.02 -1.74 2.06
C LEU A 134 -16.80 -2.37 0.91
N VAL A 135 -17.90 -1.71 0.53
CA VAL A 135 -18.87 -2.23 -0.45
C VAL A 135 -18.54 -1.70 -1.86
N GLY A 136 -17.72 -2.45 -2.59
CA GLY A 136 -17.17 -2.07 -3.89
C GLY A 136 -17.62 -2.97 -5.04
N LYS A 137 -17.32 -2.56 -6.28
CA LYS A 137 -17.59 -3.36 -7.49
C LYS A 137 -16.41 -4.28 -7.86
N TYR A 138 -15.19 -3.86 -7.53
CA TYR A 138 -13.95 -4.56 -7.89
C TYR A 138 -13.17 -4.94 -6.64
N VAL A 139 -13.83 -5.65 -5.71
CA VAL A 139 -13.23 -5.99 -4.42
C VAL A 139 -12.16 -7.07 -4.51
N LEU A 140 -12.10 -7.84 -5.60
CA LEU A 140 -11.04 -8.82 -5.85
C LEU A 140 -9.70 -8.16 -6.24
N LEU A 141 -9.72 -6.88 -6.62
CA LEU A 141 -8.53 -6.11 -6.96
C LEU A 141 -8.37 -5.00 -5.91
N HIS A 142 -7.79 -5.33 -4.76
CA HIS A 142 -7.62 -4.39 -3.64
C HIS A 142 -6.96 -3.06 -4.07
N ASP A 143 -6.07 -3.10 -5.07
CA ASP A 143 -5.40 -1.92 -5.64
C ASP A 143 -6.37 -0.85 -6.16
N ALA A 144 -7.57 -1.23 -6.61
CA ALA A 144 -8.58 -0.28 -7.06
C ALA A 144 -9.05 0.68 -5.95
N TYR A 145 -8.81 0.32 -4.69
CA TYR A 145 -9.22 1.06 -3.50
C TYR A 145 -8.05 1.40 -2.58
N LEU A 146 -6.80 1.33 -3.06
CA LEU A 146 -5.59 1.52 -2.25
C LEU A 146 -5.64 2.81 -1.42
N SER A 147 -5.99 3.95 -2.02
CA SER A 147 -6.06 5.22 -1.28
C SER A 147 -7.14 5.25 -0.20
N VAL A 148 -8.25 4.53 -0.40
CA VAL A 148 -9.34 4.43 0.59
C VAL A 148 -8.90 3.53 1.75
N GLN A 149 -8.28 2.39 1.42
CA GLN A 149 -7.71 1.46 2.38
C GLN A 149 -6.64 2.15 3.25
N GLU A 150 -5.69 2.86 2.64
CA GLU A 150 -4.64 3.58 3.37
C GLU A 150 -5.20 4.70 4.25
N ALA A 151 -6.22 5.43 3.78
CA ALA A 151 -6.89 6.44 4.59
C ALA A 151 -7.55 5.82 5.85
N LEU A 152 -8.18 4.65 5.71
CA LEU A 152 -8.73 3.90 6.84
C LEU A 152 -7.61 3.43 7.79
N TYR A 153 -6.51 2.90 7.28
CA TYR A 153 -5.38 2.49 8.12
C TYR A 153 -4.76 3.67 8.88
N HIS A 154 -4.58 4.83 8.25
CA HIS A 154 -4.11 6.03 8.92
C HIS A 154 -5.06 6.48 10.03
N ALA A 155 -6.37 6.42 9.80
CA ALA A 155 -7.37 6.70 10.83
C ALA A 155 -7.26 5.70 11.99
N GLY A 156 -7.13 4.41 11.69
CA GLY A 156 -6.90 3.36 12.70
C GLY A 156 -5.66 3.63 13.55
N ILE A 157 -4.53 3.93 12.91
CA ILE A 157 -3.26 4.27 13.58
C ILE A 157 -3.42 5.51 14.46
N HIS A 158 -4.15 6.52 13.98
CA HIS A 158 -4.43 7.73 14.76
C HIS A 158 -5.20 7.41 16.05
N HIS A 159 -6.20 6.52 15.96
CA HIS A 159 -7.04 6.09 17.07
C HIS A 159 -6.47 4.93 17.89
N GLY A 160 -5.34 4.35 17.48
CA GLY A 160 -4.71 3.21 18.15
C GLY A 160 -5.47 1.90 18.01
N VAL A 161 -6.22 1.71 16.93
CA VAL A 161 -7.01 0.49 16.61
C VAL A 161 -6.59 -0.11 15.28
N GLN A 162 -6.75 -1.42 15.14
CA GLN A 162 -6.56 -2.10 13.86
C GLN A 162 -7.86 -2.03 13.06
N VAL A 163 -7.78 -1.62 11.79
CA VAL A 163 -8.93 -1.62 10.89
C VAL A 163 -8.91 -2.89 10.06
N ASP A 164 -9.91 -3.75 10.29
CA ASP A 164 -10.14 -4.94 9.49
C ASP A 164 -11.13 -4.57 8.38
N ILE A 165 -10.68 -4.65 7.13
CA ILE A 165 -11.52 -4.30 5.98
C ILE A 165 -12.17 -5.57 5.45
N ASP A 166 -13.50 -5.62 5.56
CA ASP A 166 -14.32 -6.65 4.93
C ASP A 166 -14.66 -6.20 3.51
N TRP A 167 -14.06 -6.87 2.54
CA TRP A 167 -14.20 -6.56 1.12
C TRP A 167 -15.49 -7.17 0.56
N ILE A 168 -16.53 -6.35 0.39
CA ILE A 168 -17.86 -6.79 -0.01
C ILE A 168 -18.14 -6.43 -1.46
N ASP A 169 -18.37 -7.43 -2.30
CA ASP A 169 -18.86 -7.21 -3.66
C ASP A 169 -20.30 -6.69 -3.59
N SER A 170 -20.51 -5.49 -4.12
CA SER A 170 -21.83 -4.87 -4.19
C SER A 170 -22.86 -5.74 -4.91
N GLU A 171 -22.48 -6.54 -5.92
CA GLU A 171 -23.45 -7.38 -6.64
C GLU A 171 -24.03 -8.49 -5.73
N LEU A 172 -23.30 -8.94 -4.70
CA LEU A 172 -23.83 -9.90 -3.72
C LEU A 172 -24.99 -9.33 -2.90
N LEU A 173 -25.02 -8.01 -2.70
CA LEU A 173 -26.10 -7.33 -1.98
C LEU A 173 -27.34 -7.10 -2.85
N GLU A 174 -27.27 -7.40 -4.14
CA GLU A 174 -28.44 -7.45 -5.04
C GLU A 174 -29.12 -8.84 -4.97
N GLU A 175 -28.34 -9.88 -4.70
CA GLU A 175 -28.80 -11.27 -4.70
C GLU A 175 -29.20 -11.77 -3.30
N ARG A 176 -28.58 -11.23 -2.25
CA ARG A 176 -28.74 -11.72 -0.87
C ARG A 176 -29.13 -10.61 0.10
N PRO A 177 -29.81 -10.95 1.21
CA PRO A 177 -30.15 -9.98 2.23
C PRO A 177 -28.90 -9.31 2.82
N ALA A 178 -28.88 -7.98 2.87
CA ALA A 178 -27.77 -7.22 3.44
C ALA A 178 -27.44 -7.62 4.88
N ALA A 179 -28.44 -8.03 5.67
CA ALA A 179 -28.25 -8.52 7.04
C ALA A 179 -27.44 -9.83 7.13
N GLU A 180 -27.36 -10.64 6.07
CA GLU A 180 -26.50 -11.83 6.09
C GLU A 180 -25.02 -11.47 5.87
N ILE A 181 -24.77 -10.37 5.16
CA ILE A 181 -23.43 -9.97 4.69
C ILE A 181 -22.80 -8.92 5.62
N LEU A 182 -23.59 -7.95 6.08
CA LEU A 182 -23.10 -6.74 6.77
C LEU A 182 -23.25 -6.77 8.29
N ARG A 183 -23.80 -7.85 8.88
CA ARG A 183 -24.10 -7.93 10.32
C ARG A 183 -22.91 -7.78 11.27
N GLU A 184 -21.71 -8.09 10.80
CA GLU A 184 -20.49 -8.04 11.62
C GLU A 184 -19.71 -6.73 11.44
N ALA A 185 -20.22 -5.81 10.61
CA ALA A 185 -19.57 -4.54 10.33
C ALA A 185 -19.85 -3.51 11.43
N ASP A 186 -18.79 -2.93 11.98
CA ASP A 186 -18.87 -1.77 12.90
C ASP A 186 -19.08 -0.46 12.13
N GLY A 187 -18.77 -0.44 10.82
CA GLY A 187 -19.02 0.67 9.92
C GLY A 187 -19.08 0.21 8.46
N ILE A 188 -19.81 0.95 7.63
CA ILE A 188 -19.98 0.66 6.21
C ILE A 188 -19.44 1.82 5.38
N LEU A 189 -18.52 1.51 4.47
CA LEU A 189 -17.97 2.44 3.50
C LEU A 189 -18.41 2.04 2.10
N VAL A 190 -19.08 2.95 1.39
CA VAL A 190 -19.35 2.81 -0.04
C VAL A 190 -18.44 3.77 -0.80
N PRO A 191 -17.41 3.26 -1.51
CA PRO A 191 -16.47 4.10 -2.23
C PRO A 191 -17.09 4.62 -3.54
N GLY A 192 -16.30 5.41 -4.27
CA GLY A 192 -16.62 5.79 -5.63
C GLY A 192 -16.78 4.56 -6.55
N GLY A 193 -17.44 4.76 -7.68
CA GLY A 193 -17.56 3.75 -8.73
C GLY A 193 -18.07 4.38 -10.01
N PHE A 194 -18.02 3.61 -11.09
CA PHE A 194 -18.46 4.04 -12.41
C PHE A 194 -19.32 2.97 -13.08
N GLY A 195 -20.33 3.45 -13.81
CA GLY A 195 -21.31 2.64 -14.51
C GLY A 195 -22.40 2.04 -13.62
N ALA A 196 -23.41 1.45 -14.25
CA ALA A 196 -24.65 1.00 -13.60
C ALA A 196 -24.52 -0.24 -12.71
N ARG A 197 -23.49 -1.06 -12.93
CA ARG A 197 -23.36 -2.38 -12.30
C ARG A 197 -23.05 -2.29 -10.81
N GLY A 198 -23.78 -3.04 -9.98
CA GLY A 198 -23.59 -3.10 -8.52
C GLY A 198 -24.15 -1.90 -7.76
N VAL A 199 -24.95 -1.04 -8.41
CA VAL A 199 -25.47 0.19 -7.79
C VAL A 199 -26.64 -0.12 -6.86
N GLU A 200 -27.50 -1.07 -7.21
CA GLU A 200 -28.62 -1.46 -6.35
C GLU A 200 -28.10 -2.12 -5.06
N GLY A 201 -27.01 -2.88 -5.14
CA GLY A 201 -26.38 -3.45 -3.96
C GLY A 201 -25.77 -2.40 -3.03
N LYS A 202 -25.23 -1.31 -3.58
CA LYS A 202 -24.76 -0.16 -2.77
C LYS A 202 -25.92 0.55 -2.10
N ILE A 203 -27.04 0.73 -2.79
CA ILE A 203 -28.28 1.30 -2.22
C ILE A 203 -28.78 0.40 -1.08
N ALA A 204 -28.75 -0.93 -1.25
CA ALA A 204 -29.09 -1.90 -0.22
C ALA A 204 -28.17 -1.81 1.00
N ALA A 205 -26.86 -1.58 0.81
CA ALA A 205 -25.92 -1.32 1.91
C ALA A 205 -26.29 -0.04 2.68
N VAL A 206 -26.65 1.04 1.98
CA VAL A 206 -27.07 2.30 2.65
C VAL A 206 -28.33 2.07 3.47
N ARG A 207 -29.32 1.40 2.88
CA ARG A 207 -30.57 1.07 3.57
C ARG A 207 -30.31 0.29 4.85
N TYR A 208 -29.48 -0.75 4.76
CA TYR A 208 -29.09 -1.54 5.91
C TYR A 208 -28.42 -0.69 7.00
N ALA A 209 -27.46 0.16 6.61
CA ALA A 209 -26.78 1.04 7.54
C ALA A 209 -27.76 1.98 8.28
N ARG A 210 -28.70 2.58 7.54
CA ARG A 210 -29.73 3.48 8.09
C ARG A 210 -30.70 2.75 9.03
N GLU A 211 -31.24 1.62 8.60
CA GLU A 211 -32.24 0.87 9.36
C GLU A 211 -31.66 0.23 10.63
N GLN A 212 -30.38 -0.18 10.59
CA GLN A 212 -29.70 -0.81 11.72
C GLN A 212 -28.87 0.17 12.57
N GLY A 213 -28.77 1.44 12.17
CA GLY A 213 -27.98 2.45 12.87
C GLY A 213 -26.47 2.22 12.81
N VAL A 214 -25.98 1.53 11.77
CA VAL A 214 -24.55 1.32 11.54
C VAL A 214 -23.94 2.58 10.92
N PRO A 215 -22.80 3.10 11.42
CA PRO A 215 -22.11 4.24 10.82
C PRO A 215 -21.84 4.05 9.33
N PHE A 216 -22.18 5.05 8.52
CA PHE A 216 -22.06 5.01 7.07
C PHE A 216 -21.15 6.13 6.55
N PHE A 217 -20.25 5.80 5.62
CA PHE A 217 -19.45 6.77 4.90
C PHE A 217 -19.51 6.54 3.38
N GLY A 218 -20.17 7.45 2.67
CA GLY A 218 -20.33 7.39 1.23
C GLY A 218 -19.41 8.37 0.49
N ILE A 219 -18.56 7.87 -0.40
CA ILE A 219 -17.63 8.68 -1.20
C ILE A 219 -18.16 8.75 -2.63
N CYS A 220 -18.39 9.96 -3.16
CA CYS A 220 -18.85 10.19 -4.53
C CYS A 220 -20.13 9.38 -4.87
N LEU A 221 -20.02 8.29 -5.63
CA LEU A 221 -21.14 7.38 -5.89
C LEU A 221 -21.77 6.83 -4.60
N GLY A 222 -21.01 6.64 -3.52
CA GLY A 222 -21.57 6.26 -2.23
C GLY A 222 -22.50 7.31 -1.63
N MET A 223 -22.18 8.61 -1.81
CA MET A 223 -23.07 9.70 -1.44
C MET A 223 -24.31 9.73 -2.32
N GLN A 224 -24.14 9.53 -3.64
CA GLN A 224 -25.26 9.45 -4.58
C GLN A 224 -26.22 8.30 -4.22
N ALA A 225 -25.69 7.12 -3.91
CA ALA A 225 -26.46 5.96 -3.48
C ALA A 225 -27.28 6.26 -2.22
N ALA A 226 -26.74 7.04 -1.27
CA ALA A 226 -27.48 7.44 -0.08
C ALA A 226 -28.63 8.40 -0.38
N VAL A 227 -28.44 9.35 -1.31
CA VAL A 227 -29.52 10.24 -1.76
C VAL A 227 -30.62 9.44 -2.45
N ILE A 228 -30.25 8.48 -3.30
CA ILE A 228 -31.19 7.60 -4.02
C ILE A 228 -31.98 6.73 -3.03
N GLU A 229 -31.31 6.13 -2.04
CA GLU A 229 -31.94 5.29 -1.03
C GLU A 229 -33.03 6.06 -0.26
N ILE A 230 -32.70 7.25 0.25
CA ILE A 230 -33.66 8.10 0.97
C ILE A 230 -34.82 8.52 0.05
N ALA A 231 -34.54 8.89 -1.20
CA ALA A 231 -35.58 9.27 -2.15
C ALA A 231 -36.56 8.11 -2.42
N ARG A 232 -36.06 6.89 -2.60
CA ARG A 232 -36.88 5.71 -2.89
C ARG A 232 -37.62 5.18 -1.67
N ASP A 233 -36.93 4.98 -0.55
CA ASP A 233 -37.49 4.31 0.62
C ASP A 233 -38.29 5.27 1.50
N VAL A 234 -37.72 6.43 1.86
CA VAL A 234 -38.33 7.37 2.81
C VAL A 234 -39.31 8.33 2.12
N LEU A 235 -38.96 8.84 0.94
CA LEU A 235 -39.82 9.80 0.21
C LEU A 235 -40.73 9.14 -0.84
N HIS A 236 -40.64 7.81 -0.98
CA HIS A 236 -41.45 7.00 -1.89
C HIS A 236 -41.34 7.36 -3.38
N LEU A 237 -40.24 7.99 -3.80
CA LEU A 237 -39.93 8.30 -5.20
C LEU A 237 -39.26 7.07 -5.84
N GLN A 238 -40.04 6.03 -6.12
CA GLN A 238 -39.55 4.71 -6.54
C GLN A 238 -38.61 4.72 -7.76
N HIS A 239 -38.74 5.72 -8.64
CA HIS A 239 -37.93 5.85 -9.86
C HIS A 239 -36.76 6.84 -9.72
N ALA A 240 -36.49 7.36 -8.52
CA ALA A 240 -35.38 8.29 -8.31
C ALA A 240 -34.05 7.59 -8.64
N ASN A 241 -33.24 8.22 -9.48
CA ASN A 241 -31.89 7.74 -9.81
C ASN A 241 -30.98 8.91 -10.25
N THR A 242 -29.68 8.66 -10.32
CA THR A 242 -28.73 9.58 -10.96
C THR A 242 -28.92 9.56 -12.48
N THR A 243 -28.73 10.68 -13.17
CA THR A 243 -28.77 10.74 -14.64
C THR A 243 -27.52 10.13 -15.29
N GLU A 244 -26.53 9.74 -14.50
CA GLU A 244 -25.34 9.00 -14.95
C GLU A 244 -25.67 7.54 -15.35
N ILE A 245 -26.80 7.00 -14.87
CA ILE A 245 -27.21 5.59 -14.98
C ILE A 245 -28.62 5.48 -15.57
#